data_AF-A0A2X4WL45-F1
#
_entry.id   AF-A0A2X4WL45-F1
#
_cell.length_a   1.000
_cell.length_b   1.000
_cell.length_c   1.000
_cell.angle_alpha   90.00
_cell.angle_beta   90.00
_cell.angle_gamma   90.00
#
_symmetry.space_group_name_H-M   'P 1'
#
loop_
_entity.id
_entity.type
_entity.pdbx_description
1 polymer ?
#
loop_
_entity_poly.entity_id
_entity_poly.type
_entity_poly.pdbx_seq_one_letter_code
_entity_poly.pdbx_strand_id
1 'polypeptide(L)' 'MPIMAPLADFAHVQRDLVVTAYQSASGIVNLITPTSAVVMGGLAIARVPYVRYLKWVAPLLLILTLLNMTVLSIGAMM' A
#
# COMPACT_ATOMS: atom_id res chain seq x y z
N MET A 1 -6.91 0.54 14.73
CA MET A 1 -7.82 -0.04 13.72
C MET A 1 -8.82 -0.96 14.40
N PRO A 2 -10.08 -0.52 14.64
CA PRO A 2 -11.05 -1.24 15.48
C PRO A 2 -11.49 -2.59 14.90
N ILE A 3 -11.39 -2.78 13.57
CA ILE A 3 -11.73 -4.04 12.89
C ILE A 3 -10.50 -4.96 12.77
N MET A 4 -9.32 -4.40 12.43
CA MET A 4 -8.11 -5.20 12.21
C MET A 4 -7.53 -5.79 13.51
N ALA A 5 -7.70 -5.11 14.65
CA ALA A 5 -7.21 -5.60 15.94
C ALA A 5 -7.87 -6.92 16.41
N PRO A 6 -9.21 -7.04 16.46
CA PRO A 6 -9.85 -8.31 16.81
C PRO A 6 -9.64 -9.41 15.76
N LEU A 7 -9.45 -9.04 14.48
CA LEU A 7 -9.05 -9.99 13.43
C LEU A 7 -7.66 -10.58 13.68
N ALA A 8 -6.72 -9.75 14.12
CA ALA A 8 -5.37 -10.21 14.49
C ALA A 8 -5.42 -11.17 15.70
N ASP A 9 -6.23 -10.83 16.72
CA ASP A 9 -6.44 -11.71 17.88
C ASP A 9 -7.03 -13.07 17.47
N PHE A 10 -8.02 -13.07 16.58
CA PHE A 10 -8.63 -14.30 16.05
C PHE A 10 -7.65 -15.16 15.26
N ALA A 11 -6.75 -14.53 14.50
CA ALA A 11 -5.74 -15.21 13.70
C ALA A 11 -4.48 -15.61 14.51
N HIS A 12 -4.45 -15.33 15.82
CA HIS A 12 -3.26 -15.50 16.67
C HIS A 12 -2.01 -14.75 16.15
N VAL A 13 -2.21 -13.59 15.52
CA VAL A 13 -1.14 -12.72 15.00
C VAL A 13 -1.04 -11.46 15.87
N GLN A 14 0.17 -10.94 16.04
CA GLN A 14 0.41 -9.70 16.76
C GLN A 14 -0.33 -8.52 16.08
N ARG A 15 -1.05 -7.71 16.87
CA ARG A 15 -1.90 -6.63 16.36
C ARG A 15 -1.09 -5.54 15.66
N ASP A 16 0.08 -5.21 16.19
CA ASP A 16 1.01 -4.23 15.65
C ASP A 16 1.56 -4.65 14.28
N LEU A 17 1.83 -5.94 14.07
CA LEU A 17 2.21 -6.49 12.76
C LEU A 17 1.09 -6.26 11.73
N VAL A 18 -0.16 -6.57 12.07
CA VAL A 18 -1.31 -6.41 11.18
C VAL A 18 -1.59 -4.94 10.86
N VAL A 19 -1.48 -4.06 11.85
CA VAL A 19 -1.62 -2.61 11.68
C VAL A 19 -0.52 -2.06 10.77
N THR A 20 0.72 -2.51 10.98
CA THR A 20 1.89 -2.10 10.17
C THR A 20 1.76 -2.59 8.74
N ALA A 21 1.32 -3.83 8.53
CA ALA A 21 1.04 -4.40 7.23
C ALA A 21 0.00 -3.56 6.47
N TYR A 22 -1.13 -3.27 7.11
CA TYR A 22 -2.19 -2.47 6.51
C TYR A 22 -1.73 -1.06 6.14
N GLN A 23 -1.06 -0.35 7.06
CA GLN A 23 -0.59 1.01 6.78
C GLN A 23 0.42 1.04 5.63
N SER A 24 1.33 0.07 5.61
CA SER A 24 2.36 -0.02 4.58
C SER A 24 1.76 -0.37 3.21
N ALA A 25 0.71 -1.20 3.16
CA ALA A 25 -0.04 -1.49 1.94
C ALA A 25 -0.92 -0.30 1.48
N SER A 26 -1.51 0.46 2.41
CA SER A 26 -2.36 1.62 2.09
C SER A 26 -1.61 2.68 1.27
N GLY A 27 -0.32 2.89 1.55
CA GLY A 27 0.52 3.80 0.76
C GLY A 27 0.62 3.42 -0.72
N ILE A 28 0.68 2.13 -1.03
CA ILE A 28 0.74 1.61 -2.40
C ILE A 28 -0.60 1.87 -3.11
N VAL A 29 -1.72 1.59 -2.44
CA VAL A 29 -3.06 1.78 -2.99
C VAL A 29 -3.32 3.25 -3.33
N ASN A 30 -2.87 4.18 -2.47
CA ASN A 30 -3.03 5.62 -2.69
C ASN A 30 -2.31 6.15 -3.95
N LEU A 31 -1.30 5.44 -4.46
CA LEU A 31 -0.62 5.79 -5.72
C LEU A 31 -1.43 5.42 -6.96
N ILE A 32 -2.33 4.43 -6.84
CA ILE A 32 -3.14 3.92 -7.95
C ILE A 32 -4.52 4.55 -7.94
N THR A 33 -5.08 4.85 -6.76
CA THR A 33 -6.49 5.17 -6.68
C THR A 33 -6.81 6.49 -7.39
N PRO A 34 -7.73 6.52 -8.38
CA PRO A 34 -8.06 7.74 -9.13
C PRO A 34 -8.79 8.80 -8.30
N THR A 35 -9.19 8.47 -7.07
CA THR A 35 -9.76 9.42 -6.09
C THR A 35 -8.69 10.11 -5.25
N SER A 36 -7.42 9.72 -5.38
CA SER A 36 -6.30 10.34 -4.68
C SER A 36 -6.03 11.74 -5.25
N ALA A 37 -6.38 12.76 -4.46
CA ALA A 37 -6.21 14.17 -4.86
C ALA A 37 -4.75 14.52 -5.17
N VAL A 38 -3.79 13.89 -4.47
CA VAL A 38 -2.36 14.11 -4.69
C VAL A 38 -1.92 13.60 -6.07
N VAL A 39 -2.30 12.37 -6.42
CA VAL A 39 -1.94 11.75 -7.71
C VAL A 39 -2.65 12.48 -8.85
N MET A 40 -3.97 12.65 -8.78
CA MET A 40 -4.73 13.29 -9.85
C MET A 40 -4.40 14.78 -9.99
N GLY A 41 -4.16 15.49 -8.89
CA GLY A 41 -3.71 16.87 -8.91
C GLY A 41 -2.35 17.04 -9.58
N GLY A 42 -1.38 16.17 -9.25
CA GLY A 42 -0.08 16.16 -9.92
C GLY A 42 -0.17 15.84 -11.41
N LEU A 43 -0.99 14.86 -11.79
CA LEU A 43 -1.22 14.51 -13.19
C LEU A 43 -1.91 15.62 -13.98
N ALA A 44 -2.85 16.34 -13.36
CA ALA A 44 -3.51 17.49 -13.97
C ALA A 44 -2.52 18.63 -14.29
N ILE A 45 -1.61 18.93 -13.37
CA ILE A 45 -0.55 19.93 -13.57
C ILE A 45 0.43 19.49 -14.66
N ALA A 46 0.84 18.21 -14.64
CA ALA A 46 1.76 17.64 -15.62
C ALA A 46 1.11 17.37 -17.00
N ARG A 47 -0.21 17.53 -17.13
CA ARG A 47 -1.01 17.16 -18.32
C ARG A 47 -0.78 15.72 -18.79
N VAL A 48 -0.59 14.79 -17.85
CA VAL A 48 -0.35 13.38 -18.15
C VAL A 48 -1.65 12.58 -18.01
N PRO A 49 -2.06 11.81 -19.03
CA PRO A 49 -3.21 10.92 -18.92
C PRO A 49 -2.99 9.85 -17.84
N TYR A 50 -4.00 9.60 -17.00
CA TYR A 50 -3.93 8.62 -15.91
C TYR A 50 -3.49 7.21 -16.37
N VAL A 51 -3.98 6.74 -17.53
CA VAL A 51 -3.59 5.43 -18.09
C VAL A 51 -2.10 5.35 -18.41
N ARG A 52 -1.49 6.46 -18.83
CA ARG A 52 -0.04 6.54 -19.10
C ARG A 52 0.74 6.51 -17.79
N TYR A 53 0.28 7.25 -16.79
CA TYR A 53 0.87 7.21 -15.44
C TYR A 53 0.79 5.82 -14.82
N LEU A 54 -0.35 5.14 -14.95
CA LEU A 54 -0.54 3.80 -14.36
C LEU A 54 0.47 2.79 -14.93
N LYS A 55 0.74 2.84 -16.24
CA LYS A 55 1.78 2.02 -16.88
C LYS A 55 3.18 2.39 -16.43
N TRP A 56 3.42 3.67 -16.16
CA TRP A 56 4.72 4.18 -15.70
C TRP A 56 5.00 3.82 -14.23
N VAL A 57 3.98 3.85 -13.37
CA VAL A 57 4.11 3.52 -11.95
C VAL A 57 4.07 2.01 -11.69
N ALA A 58 3.54 1.20 -12.62
CA ALA A 58 3.50 -0.26 -12.53
C ALA A 58 4.79 -0.94 -12.04
N PRO A 59 5.99 -0.67 -12.60
CA PRO A 59 7.24 -1.26 -12.07
C PRO A 59 7.53 -0.85 -10.63
N LEU A 60 7.23 0.40 -10.25
CA LEU A 60 7.42 0.88 -8.88
C LEU A 60 6.47 0.16 -7.91
N LEU A 61 5.20 -0.03 -8.31
CA LEU A 61 4.22 -0.77 -7.50
C LEU A 61 4.69 -2.20 -7.23
N LEU A 62 5.27 -2.86 -8.24
CA LEU A 62 5.80 -4.21 -8.10
C LEU A 62 6.97 -4.24 -7.10
N ILE A 63 7.93 -3.32 -7.23
CA ILE A 63 9.08 -3.22 -6.31
C ILE A 63 8.60 -2.96 -4.88
N LEU A 64 7.70 -2.00 -4.68
CA LEU A 64 7.17 -1.65 -3.35
C LEU A 64 6.37 -2.80 -2.74
N THR A 65 5.59 -3.53 -3.56
CA THR A 65 4.84 -4.70 -3.10
C THR A 65 5.79 -5.80 -2.63
N LEU A 66 6.82 -6.13 -3.43
CA LEU A 66 7.82 -7.14 -3.05
C LEU A 66 8.59 -6.74 -1.80
N LEU A 67 8.98 -5.47 -1.70
CA LEU A 67 9.67 -4.94 -0.52
C LEU A 67 8.79 -5.04 0.73
N ASN A 68 7.52 -4.65 0.60
CA ASN A 68 6.54 -4.75 1.68
C ASN A 68 6.37 -6.21 2.14
N MET A 69 6.18 -7.14 1.20
CA MET A 69 6.07 -8.56 1.51
C MET A 69 7.32 -9.09 2.22
N THR A 70 8.51 -8.74 1.72
CA THR A 70 9.78 -9.21 2.30
C THR A 70 9.95 -8.72 3.73
N VAL A 71 9.75 -7.42 3.97
CA VAL A 71 9.91 -6.83 5.31
C VAL A 71 8.87 -7.38 6.28
N LEU A 72 7.61 -7.53 5.85
CA LEU A 72 6.56 -8.10 6.69
C LEU A 72 6.79 -9.58 6.99
N SER A 73 7.27 -10.36 6.03
CA SER A 73 7.62 -11.77 6.25
C SER A 73 8.76 -11.90 7.27
N ILE A 74 9.80 -11.08 7.17
CA ILE A 74 10.88 -11.04 8.16
C ILE A 74 10.31 -10.65 9.54
N GLY A 75 9.52 -9.58 9.61
CA GLY A 75 8.91 -9.13 10.86
C GLY A 75 7.94 -10.13 11.48
N ALA A 76 7.30 -10.98 10.68
CA ALA A 76 6.40 -12.03 11.17
C ALA A 76 7.15 -13.28 11.68
N MET A 77 8.40 -13.49 11.24
CA MET A 77 9.24 -14.61 11.66
C MET A 77 10.05 -14.32 12.94
N MET A 78 10.17 -13.05 13.32
CA MET A 78 10.82 -12.58 14.55
C MET A 78 9.85 -12.52 15.71
#